data_AF-A0A167D5U7-F1
#
_entry.id   AF-A0A167D5U7-F1
#
_cell.length_a   1.000
_cell.length_b   1.000
_cell.length_c   1.000
_cell.angle_alpha   90.00
_cell.angle_beta   90.00
_cell.angle_gamma   90.00
#
_symmetry.space_group_name_H-M   'P 1'
#
loop_
_entity.id
_entity.type
_entity.pdbx_description
1 polymer ?
#
loop_
_entity_poly.entity_id
_entity_poly.type
_entity_poly.pdbx_seq_one_letter_code
_entity_poly.pdbx_strand_id
1 'polypeptide(L)'
;MSKQHLKLVTQGQDFGYITISNEITGLFYGNGLVENAAEFELIPCRRDCSAFYYKIARSQKSYMDLSVASNVVKITQANNPETEKVCAWRIDRSHMYAVAHGQRTINILSRSTFKDNSNILYAAPPCNQDFNRLAVTMCDIPHHSNMQLSEPLS
;
A
#
# COMPACT_ATOMS: atom_id res chain seq x y z
N MET A 1 3.37 4.60 16.71
CA MET A 1 3.99 4.51 15.37
C MET A 1 3.32 5.54 14.49
N SER A 2 4.05 6.26 13.64
CA SER A 2 3.45 7.19 12.69
C SER A 2 2.63 6.41 11.65
N LYS A 3 1.39 6.83 11.44
CA LYS A 3 0.53 6.27 10.40
C LYS A 3 0.69 7.08 9.13
N GLN A 4 0.57 6.42 7.98
CA GLN A 4 0.73 7.06 6.69
C GLN A 4 -0.37 6.65 5.70
N HIS A 5 -0.69 7.58 4.80
CA HIS A 5 -1.42 7.29 3.58
C HIS A 5 -0.42 7.18 2.42
N LEU A 6 -0.75 6.34 1.44
CA LEU A 6 0.02 6.22 0.19
C LEU A 6 -0.76 6.88 -0.95
N LYS A 7 -0.21 7.98 -1.47
CA LYS A 7 -0.73 8.68 -2.65
C LYS A 7 -0.05 8.16 -3.91
N LEU A 8 -0.82 7.96 -4.96
CA LEU A 8 -0.39 7.40 -6.24
C LEU A 8 -0.40 8.47 -7.33
N VAL A 9 0.58 8.39 -8.22
CA VAL A 9 0.68 9.21 -9.42
C VAL A 9 0.95 8.28 -10.61
N THR A 10 0.23 8.48 -11.71
CA THR A 10 0.41 7.75 -12.96
C THR A 10 0.65 8.74 -14.08
N GLN A 11 1.71 8.56 -14.86
CA GLN A 11 2.01 9.42 -16.03
C GLN A 11 1.99 10.93 -15.69
N GLY A 12 2.44 11.31 -14.49
CA GLY A 12 2.44 12.70 -14.02
C GLY A 12 1.09 13.23 -13.52
N GLN A 13 0.04 12.41 -13.54
CA GLN A 13 -1.30 12.76 -13.07
C GLN A 13 -1.61 12.12 -11.72
N ASP A 14 -2.38 12.82 -10.90
CA ASP A 14 -2.88 12.29 -9.62
C ASP A 14 -3.74 11.04 -9.88
N PHE A 15 -3.39 9.94 -9.22
CA PHE A 15 -4.15 8.68 -9.24
C PHE A 15 -4.71 8.34 -7.86
N GLY A 16 -4.92 9.35 -7.03
CA GLY A 16 -5.57 9.24 -5.72
C GLY A 16 -4.76 8.45 -4.71
N TYR A 17 -5.44 8.00 -3.66
CA TYR A 17 -4.85 7.25 -2.56
C TYR A 17 -5.11 5.75 -2.70
N ILE A 18 -4.24 4.95 -2.10
CA ILE A 18 -4.50 3.52 -1.92
C ILE A 18 -5.68 3.35 -0.96
N THR A 19 -6.66 2.57 -1.38
CA THR A 19 -7.88 2.25 -0.61
C THR A 19 -8.15 0.75 -0.60
N ILE A 20 -9.05 0.35 0.29
CA ILE A 20 -9.61 -1.00 0.35
C ILE A 20 -11.11 -0.82 0.12
N SER A 21 -11.62 -1.21 -1.06
CA SER A 21 -13.05 -1.01 -1.36
C SER A 21 -13.96 -1.98 -0.60
N ASN A 22 -13.45 -3.18 -0.34
CA ASN A 22 -14.14 -4.22 0.41
C ASN A 22 -13.11 -5.15 1.05
N GLU A 23 -13.08 -5.17 2.38
CA GLU A 23 -12.18 -6.04 3.16
C GLU A 23 -12.39 -7.53 2.85
N ILE A 24 -13.60 -7.95 2.43
CA ILE A 24 -13.91 -9.32 2.02
C ILE A 24 -13.13 -9.71 0.76
N THR A 25 -13.02 -8.79 -0.20
CA THR A 25 -12.19 -9.04 -1.40
C THR A 25 -10.71 -9.04 -1.06
N GLY A 26 -10.34 -8.32 0.01
CA GLY A 26 -8.96 -8.19 0.46
C GLY A 26 -8.06 -7.59 -0.61
N LEU A 27 -8.56 -6.76 -1.51
CA LEU A 27 -7.76 -6.16 -2.58
C LEU A 27 -7.48 -4.68 -2.31
N PHE A 28 -6.35 -4.20 -2.82
CA PHE A 28 -6.01 -2.79 -2.81
C PHE A 28 -6.35 -2.12 -4.13
N TYR A 29 -6.84 -0.89 -4.04
CA TYR A 29 -7.28 -0.08 -5.17
C TYR A 29 -6.63 1.30 -5.13
N GLY A 30 -6.33 1.88 -6.30
CA GLY A 30 -6.00 3.30 -6.45
C GLY A 30 -7.24 4.16 -6.63
N ASN A 31 -7.02 5.41 -7.06
CA ASN A 31 -8.06 6.40 -7.34
C ASN A 31 -8.99 6.74 -6.15
N GLY A 32 -8.53 6.49 -4.93
CA GLY A 32 -9.28 6.81 -3.72
C GLY A 32 -9.15 8.27 -3.30
N LEU A 33 -10.17 8.75 -2.60
CA LEU A 33 -10.10 10.00 -1.86
C LEU A 33 -9.33 9.82 -0.54
N VAL A 34 -8.79 10.91 0.00
CA VAL A 34 -8.00 10.88 1.23
C VAL A 34 -8.81 10.40 2.43
N GLU A 35 -10.11 10.71 2.51
CA GLU A 35 -10.99 10.25 3.60
C GLU A 35 -11.19 8.72 3.63
N ASN A 36 -10.96 8.05 2.50
CA ASN A 36 -11.11 6.60 2.36
C ASN A 36 -9.76 5.88 2.28
N ALA A 37 -8.66 6.62 2.40
CA ALA A 37 -7.31 6.08 2.26
C ALA A 37 -7.03 5.00 3.31
N ALA A 38 -6.38 3.93 2.87
CA ALA A 38 -5.87 2.92 3.79
C ALA A 38 -4.77 3.55 4.66
N GLU A 39 -4.95 3.46 5.98
CA GLU A 39 -3.94 3.86 6.96
C GLU A 39 -2.93 2.73 7.14
N PHE A 40 -1.64 3.02 6.93
CA PHE A 40 -0.56 2.05 7.10
C PHE A 40 0.32 2.38 8.31
N GLU A 41 0.64 1.34 9.08
CA GLU A 41 1.77 1.29 10.00
C GLU A 41 2.94 0.60 9.30
N LEU A 42 4.11 1.24 9.32
CA LEU A 42 5.32 0.68 8.72
C LEU A 42 6.05 -0.18 9.75
N ILE A 43 6.15 -1.48 9.48
CA ILE A 43 6.91 -2.43 10.30
C ILE A 43 8.25 -2.72 9.60
N PRO A 44 9.41 -2.38 10.19
CA PRO A 44 10.70 -2.59 9.54
C PRO A 44 10.95 -4.06 9.15
N CYS A 45 11.48 -4.28 7.95
CA CYS A 45 11.94 -5.59 7.51
C CYS A 45 13.34 -5.87 8.07
N ARG A 46 13.52 -6.99 8.79
CA ARG A 46 14.84 -7.33 9.38
C ARG A 46 15.88 -7.71 8.34
N ARG A 47 15.44 -8.22 7.18
CA ARG A 47 16.30 -8.67 6.08
C ARG A 47 16.73 -7.56 5.14
N ASP A 48 16.04 -6.43 5.12
CA ASP A 48 16.34 -5.28 4.27
C ASP A 48 15.98 -3.99 5.01
N CYS A 49 17.00 -3.24 5.42
CA CYS A 49 16.86 -1.99 6.18
C CYS A 49 16.13 -0.87 5.44
N SER A 50 15.97 -0.99 4.12
CA SER A 50 15.24 -0.05 3.27
C SER A 50 13.80 -0.48 2.97
N ALA A 51 13.39 -1.64 3.49
CA ALA A 51 12.08 -2.21 3.25
C ALA A 51 11.22 -2.28 4.52
N PHE A 52 9.91 -2.19 4.32
CA PHE A 52 8.90 -2.24 5.38
C PHE A 52 7.77 -3.19 5.00
N TYR A 53 7.18 -3.84 5.98
CA TYR A 53 5.86 -4.43 5.84
C TYR A 53 4.82 -3.34 6.11
N TYR A 54 3.92 -3.13 5.16
CA TYR A 54 2.84 -2.15 5.27
C TYR A 54 1.64 -2.81 5.95
N LYS A 55 1.52 -2.63 7.26
CA LYS A 55 0.44 -3.18 8.08
C LYS A 55 -0.75 -2.21 8.06
N ILE A 56 -1.97 -2.71 7.94
CA ILE A 56 -3.18 -1.86 8.03
C ILE A 56 -3.39 -1.45 9.49
N ALA A 57 -3.43 -0.15 9.77
CA ALA A 57 -3.36 0.40 11.13
C ALA A 57 -4.50 -0.04 12.06
N ARG A 58 -5.68 -0.36 11.53
CA ARG A 58 -6.84 -0.83 12.31
C ARG A 58 -6.89 -2.34 12.49
N SER A 59 -5.89 -3.07 11.98
CA SER A 59 -5.81 -4.53 12.07
C SER A 59 -4.58 -4.95 12.85
N GLN A 60 -4.67 -6.04 13.61
CA GLN A 60 -3.50 -6.63 14.27
C GLN A 60 -2.64 -7.47 13.34
N LYS A 61 -3.23 -8.02 12.26
CA LYS A 61 -2.60 -9.06 11.45
C LYS A 61 -2.70 -8.85 9.95
N SER A 62 -3.24 -7.74 9.46
CA SER A 62 -3.45 -7.53 8.03
C SER A 62 -2.34 -6.69 7.41
N TYR A 63 -1.73 -7.20 6.34
CA TYR A 63 -0.60 -6.57 5.65
C TYR A 63 -0.86 -6.46 4.14
N MET A 64 -0.27 -5.44 3.52
CA MET A 64 -0.19 -5.32 2.07
C MET A 64 0.81 -6.33 1.51
N ASP A 65 0.34 -7.17 0.59
CA ASP A 65 1.08 -8.30 0.05
C ASP A 65 0.84 -8.44 -1.46
N LEU A 66 1.69 -9.22 -2.12
CA LEU A 66 1.59 -9.54 -3.54
C LEU A 66 1.13 -10.98 -3.73
N SER A 67 0.01 -11.16 -4.44
CA SER A 67 -0.35 -12.45 -4.99
C SER A 67 0.54 -12.78 -6.18
N VAL A 68 1.60 -13.57 -5.98
CA VAL A 68 2.55 -13.96 -7.05
C VAL A 68 1.87 -14.59 -8.26
N ALA A 69 0.79 -15.36 -8.04
CA ALA A 69 0.06 -16.03 -9.12
C ALA A 69 -0.70 -15.05 -10.05
N SER A 70 -1.11 -13.89 -9.55
CA SER A 70 -1.97 -12.95 -10.28
C SER A 70 -1.40 -11.54 -10.40
N ASN A 71 -0.24 -11.28 -9.80
CA ASN A 71 0.36 -9.96 -9.60
C ASN A 71 -0.55 -8.96 -8.87
N VAL A 72 -1.68 -9.38 -8.32
CA VAL A 72 -2.62 -8.49 -7.61
C VAL A 72 -2.07 -8.15 -6.24
N VAL A 73 -2.14 -6.88 -5.86
CA VAL A 73 -1.86 -6.43 -4.50
C VAL A 73 -3.08 -6.68 -3.63
N LYS A 74 -2.87 -7.42 -2.55
CA LYS A 74 -3.93 -7.89 -1.67
C LYS A 74 -3.55 -7.78 -0.19
N ILE A 75 -4.54 -7.96 0.66
CA ILE A 75 -4.41 -8.10 2.09
C ILE A 75 -4.08 -9.57 2.39
N THR A 76 -2.98 -9.79 3.09
CA THR A 76 -2.65 -11.09 3.67
C THR A 76 -2.68 -10.98 5.18
N GLN A 77 -3.32 -11.96 5.84
CA GLN A 77 -3.28 -12.08 7.29
C GLN A 77 -2.04 -12.85 7.75
N ALA A 78 -1.29 -12.31 8.69
CA ALA A 78 -0.11 -12.91 9.29
C ALA A 78 0.06 -12.47 10.75
N ASN A 79 0.46 -13.37 11.63
CA ASN A 79 0.92 -12.98 12.97
C ASN A 79 2.35 -12.42 12.93
N ASN A 80 3.18 -12.95 12.03
CA ASN A 80 4.52 -12.46 11.78
C ASN A 80 4.78 -12.46 10.25
N PRO A 81 4.85 -11.27 9.63
CA PRO A 81 4.93 -11.16 8.18
C PRO A 81 6.21 -11.77 7.60
N GLU A 82 7.30 -11.80 8.37
CA GLU A 82 8.58 -12.33 7.92
C GLU A 82 8.58 -13.85 7.83
N THR A 83 8.12 -14.54 8.89
CA THR A 83 8.06 -16.01 8.91
C THR A 83 7.00 -16.55 7.97
N GLU A 84 5.91 -15.79 7.78
CA GLU A 84 4.80 -16.16 6.90
C GLU A 84 5.00 -15.66 5.46
N LYS A 85 6.19 -15.14 5.15
CA LYS A 85 6.64 -14.76 3.79
C LYS A 85 5.75 -13.72 3.10
N VAL A 86 5.13 -12.83 3.87
CA VAL A 86 4.48 -11.62 3.35
C VAL A 86 5.53 -10.78 2.63
N CYS A 87 5.17 -10.16 1.52
CA CYS A 87 6.08 -9.25 0.81
C CYS A 87 6.37 -8.02 1.66
N ALA A 88 7.66 -7.71 1.83
CA ALA A 88 8.05 -6.37 2.25
C ALA A 88 8.05 -5.44 1.02
N TRP A 89 8.10 -4.14 1.25
CA TRP A 89 8.07 -3.14 0.19
C TRP A 89 9.09 -2.05 0.46
N ARG A 90 9.72 -1.59 -0.62
CA ARG A 90 10.75 -0.53 -0.61
C ARG A 90 10.34 0.58 -1.55
N ILE A 91 10.52 1.82 -1.15
CA ILE A 91 10.38 2.97 -2.05
C ILE A 91 11.78 3.39 -2.53
N ASP A 92 11.98 3.41 -3.85
CA ASP A 92 13.19 3.95 -4.49
C ASP A 92 12.79 4.84 -5.67
N ARG A 93 13.36 6.05 -5.76
CA ARG A 93 13.02 7.08 -6.77
C ARG A 93 11.51 7.22 -6.99
N SER A 94 10.76 7.36 -5.90
CA SER A 94 9.30 7.48 -5.87
C SER A 94 8.53 6.27 -6.42
N HIS A 95 9.16 5.12 -6.64
CA HIS A 95 8.46 3.90 -7.04
C HIS A 95 8.51 2.87 -5.92
N MET A 96 7.41 2.13 -5.75
CA MET A 96 7.27 1.13 -4.71
C MET A 96 7.53 -0.27 -5.29
N TYR A 97 8.54 -0.95 -4.76
CA TYR A 97 8.99 -2.26 -5.20
C TYR A 97 8.64 -3.32 -4.18
N ALA A 98 8.07 -4.43 -4.65
CA ALA A 98 7.84 -5.62 -3.82
C ALA A 98 9.17 -6.36 -3.60
N VAL A 99 9.44 -6.69 -2.34
CA VAL A 99 10.58 -7.49 -1.89
C VAL A 99 10.04 -8.85 -1.43
N ALA A 100 9.82 -9.74 -2.41
CA ALA A 100 9.26 -11.07 -2.16
C ALA A 100 10.33 -12.04 -1.61
N HIS A 101 9.93 -12.87 -0.64
CA HIS A 101 10.86 -13.79 0.03
C HIS A 101 11.52 -14.77 -0.95
N GLY A 102 12.85 -14.71 -1.07
CA GLY A 102 13.63 -15.66 -1.87
C GLY A 102 13.46 -15.50 -3.39
N GLN A 103 12.80 -14.43 -3.84
CA GLN A 103 12.66 -14.13 -5.25
C GLN A 103 13.66 -13.05 -5.68
N ARG A 104 14.22 -13.22 -6.88
CA ARG A 104 15.09 -12.21 -7.53
C ARG A 104 14.29 -11.24 -8.41
N THR A 105 13.03 -11.56 -8.70
CA THR A 105 12.16 -10.76 -9.55
C THR A 105 11.80 -9.47 -8.84
N ILE A 106 12.07 -8.35 -9.52
CA ILE A 106 11.69 -7.02 -9.07
C ILE A 106 10.29 -6.77 -9.63
N ASN A 107 9.30 -6.66 -8.75
CA ASN A 107 7.95 -6.26 -9.11
C ASN A 107 7.69 -4.84 -8.59
N ILE A 108 7.07 -4.00 -9.42
CA ILE A 108 6.82 -2.59 -9.14
C ILE A 108 5.32 -2.33 -9.07
N LEU A 109 4.88 -1.52 -8.10
CA LEU A 109 3.49 -1.12 -7.96
C LEU A 109 3.01 -0.45 -9.25
N SER A 110 1.86 -0.89 -9.73
CA SER A 110 1.39 -0.60 -11.07
C SER A 110 -0.13 -0.73 -11.18
N ARG A 111 -0.68 -0.24 -12.29
CA ARG A 111 -2.07 -0.43 -12.71
C ARG A 111 -2.11 -1.06 -14.10
N SER A 112 -3.18 -1.77 -14.42
CA SER A 112 -3.36 -2.35 -15.76
C SER A 112 -3.51 -1.25 -16.83
N THR A 113 -2.96 -1.50 -18.02
CA THR A 113 -3.10 -0.65 -19.23
C THR A 113 -4.26 -1.06 -20.14
N PHE A 114 -4.85 -2.24 -19.95
CA PHE A 114 -5.97 -2.72 -20.78
C PHE A 114 -7.33 -2.61 -20.08
N LYS A 115 -7.31 -2.33 -18.77
CA LYS A 115 -8.52 -2.15 -17.96
C LYS A 115 -8.53 -0.73 -17.43
N ASP A 116 -8.79 0.23 -18.31
CA ASP A 116 -8.71 1.66 -17.99
C ASP A 116 -9.60 2.09 -16.82
N ASN A 117 -10.74 1.41 -16.66
CA ASN A 117 -11.69 1.63 -15.57
C ASN A 117 -11.39 0.80 -14.30
N SER A 118 -10.35 -0.04 -14.33
CA SER A 118 -9.97 -0.83 -13.15
C SER A 118 -8.99 -0.04 -12.30
N ASN A 119 -9.37 0.14 -11.03
CA ASN A 119 -8.51 0.75 -10.02
C ASN A 119 -7.74 -0.30 -9.22
N ILE A 120 -7.83 -1.59 -9.56
CA ILE A 120 -7.09 -2.65 -8.84
C ILE A 120 -5.59 -2.39 -8.99
N LEU A 121 -4.88 -2.48 -7.87
CA LEU A 121 -3.42 -2.36 -7.85
C LEU A 121 -2.76 -3.71 -8.10
N TYR A 122 -1.67 -3.64 -8.85
CA TYR A 122 -0.82 -4.77 -9.20
C TYR A 122 0.61 -4.49 -8.79
N ALA A 123 1.43 -5.52 -8.61
CA ALA A 123 2.87 -5.39 -8.64
C ALA A 123 3.42 -6.32 -9.73
N ALA A 124 3.87 -5.72 -10.83
CA ALA A 124 4.27 -6.43 -12.03
C ALA A 124 5.75 -6.19 -12.37
N PRO A 125 6.39 -7.04 -13.18
CA PRO A 125 7.73 -6.79 -13.66
C PRO A 125 7.82 -5.46 -14.42
N PRO A 126 8.88 -4.65 -14.25
CA PRO A 126 9.03 -3.35 -14.92
C PRO A 126 8.96 -3.41 -16.45
N CYS A 127 9.32 -4.54 -17.06
CA CYS A 127 9.30 -4.75 -18.50
C CYS A 127 7.93 -5.14 -19.05
N ASN A 128 6.93 -5.39 -18.21
CA ASN A 128 5.60 -5.77 -18.66
C ASN A 128 4.82 -4.52 -19.14
N GLN A 129 4.50 -4.48 -20.44
CA GLN A 129 3.80 -3.36 -21.09
C GLN A 129 2.29 -3.33 -20.78
N ASP A 130 1.78 -4.40 -20.18
CA ASP A 130 0.39 -4.54 -19.75
C ASP A 130 0.09 -3.73 -18.46
N PHE A 131 1.13 -3.10 -17.89
CA PHE A 131 1.08 -2.40 -16.63
C PHE A 131 1.81 -1.05 -16.69
N ASN A 132 1.11 0.01 -16.29
CA ASN A 132 1.69 1.32 -16.05
C ASN A 132 2.22 1.39 -14.62
N ARG A 133 3.47 1.81 -14.46
CA ARG A 133 4.12 1.99 -13.15
C ARG A 133 3.50 3.17 -12.43
N LEU A 134 3.35 3.02 -11.12
CA LEU A 134 2.85 4.08 -10.25
C LEU A 134 3.99 4.67 -9.45
N ALA A 135 4.07 6.00 -9.46
CA ALA A 135 4.84 6.73 -8.47
C ALA A 135 4.02 6.83 -7.18
N VAL A 136 4.71 6.79 -6.04
CA VAL A 136 4.15 6.75 -4.69
C VAL A 136 4.75 7.87 -3.86
N THR A 137 3.88 8.61 -3.17
CA THR A 137 4.26 9.59 -2.15
C THR A 137 3.66 9.18 -0.81
N MET A 138 4.48 9.16 0.23
CA MET A 138 4.00 8.94 1.60
C MET A 138 3.46 10.26 2.15
N CYS A 139 2.25 10.24 2.69
CA CYS A 139 1.62 11.39 3.32
C CYS A 139 1.39 11.07 4.79
N ASP A 140 1.89 11.91 5.70
CA ASP A 140 1.58 11.78 7.11
C ASP A 140 0.10 12.06 7.36
N ILE A 141 -0.51 11.28 8.25
CA ILE A 141 -1.90 11.54 8.66
C ILE A 141 -1.89 12.70 9.66
N PRO A 142 -2.58 13.83 9.36
CA PRO A 142 -2.64 14.93 10.30
C PRO A 142 -3.24 14.44 11.63
N HIS A 143 -2.51 14.70 12.72
CA HIS A 143 -3.02 14.47 14.06
C HIS A 143 -4.13 15.50 14.30
N HIS A 144 -5.39 15.10 14.11
CA HIS A 144 -6.49 15.83 14.71
C HIS A 144 -6.36 15.65 16.23
N SER A 145 -5.67 16.58 16.87
CA SER A 145 -5.80 16.79 18.30
C SER A 145 -7.29 17.00 18.56
N ASN A 146 -7.93 16.08 19.27
CA ASN A 146 -9.28 16.28 19.77
C ASN A 146 -9.29 17.62 20.52
N MET A 147 -9.83 18.68 19.91
CA MET A 147 -10.29 19.83 20.68
C MET A 147 -11.46 19.30 21.50
N GLN A 148 -11.19 18.95 22.76
CA GLN A 148 -12.24 18.87 23.76
C GLN A 148 -12.90 20.25 23.79
N LEU A 149 -14.11 20.34 23.23
CA LEU A 149 -15.05 21.37 23.63
C LEU A 149 -15.34 21.13 25.11
N SER A 150 -14.67 21.89 25.98
CA SER A 150 -15.15 22.11 27.34
C SER A 150 -16.42 22.96 27.23
N GLU A 151 -17.58 22.35 27.47
CA GLU A 151 -18.83 23.08 27.68
C GLU A 151 -18.69 24.01 28.90
N PRO A 152 -19.27 25.23 28.85
CA PRO A 152 -19.37 26.06 30.03
C PRO A 152 -20.48 25.52 30.93
N LEU A 153 -20.13 25.14 32.16
CA LEU A 153 -21.09 24.92 33.24
C LEU A 153 -21.89 26.21 33.45
N SER A 154 -23.21 26.12 33.21
CA SER A 154 -24.20 27.11 33.63
C SER A 154 -25.01 26.52 34.77
#